data_AF-A0A5N6I2K8-F1
#
_entry.id   AF-A0A5N6I2K8-F1
#
_cell.length_a   1.000
_cell.length_b   1.000
_cell.length_c   1.000
_cell.angle_alpha   90.00
_cell.angle_beta   90.00
_cell.angle_gamma   90.00
#
_symmetry.space_group_name_H-M   'P 1'
#
loop_
_entity.id
_entity.type
_entity.pdbx_description
1 polymer ?
#
loop_
_entity_poly.entity_id
_entity_poly.type
_entity_poly.pdbx_seq_one_letter_code
_entity_poly.pdbx_strand_id
1 'polypeptide(L)'
;MSLQWPWHFVSVSPTEKQHRRELLDLRGYYAQCSFLLLIILVRVYNSYFRTADKPNDSRTRRRQRSWWDLPPFANWTETRKQYTICIAWLVCLLGLAVWNSGNDYLHLTKALGHVALSQLPFQVLMAPAFYLNPNGPATPSTMSILTSISQPALTPYHRLFGRIVMSPLLAGHAALYLNFFAQSSHPDFGSLLAKRIQDPDVQWGFGGLTFAVMILLFVRPLRTAFWVQLWPSSSVKARREVFYYMHVSLVALLCVAAYFHVAQAQIFVIEALGASALNGVCGLLLG
;
A
#
# COMPACT_ATOMS: atom_id res chain seq x y z
N MET A 1 -32.54 0.62 -15.50
CA MET A 1 -31.32 0.23 -16.27
C MET A 1 -30.57 -0.79 -15.45
N SER A 2 -30.56 -2.07 -15.85
CA SER A 2 -29.69 -3.07 -15.23
C SER A 2 -28.25 -2.76 -15.64
N LEU A 3 -27.40 -2.40 -14.68
CA LEU A 3 -25.95 -2.31 -14.89
C LEU A 3 -25.46 -3.71 -15.28
N GLN A 4 -25.27 -3.97 -16.59
CA GLN A 4 -24.64 -5.21 -17.04
C GLN A 4 -23.16 -5.17 -16.67
N TRP A 5 -22.66 -6.26 -16.10
CA TRP A 5 -21.26 -6.40 -15.73
C TRP A 5 -20.37 -6.42 -17.00
N PRO A 6 -19.42 -5.47 -17.16
CA PRO A 6 -18.76 -5.26 -18.45
C PRO A 6 -17.55 -6.17 -18.72
N TRP A 7 -17.10 -6.97 -17.75
CA TRP A 7 -15.91 -7.83 -17.88
C TRP A 7 -16.28 -9.32 -17.95
N HIS A 8 -15.81 -10.01 -18.99
CA HIS A 8 -16.13 -11.40 -19.29
C HIS A 8 -14.90 -12.31 -19.24
N PHE A 9 -15.13 -13.61 -19.10
CA PHE A 9 -14.08 -14.62 -19.20
C PHE A 9 -13.75 -14.85 -20.68
N VAL A 10 -12.59 -14.37 -21.12
CA VAL A 10 -12.18 -14.41 -22.53
C VAL A 10 -10.99 -15.36 -22.70
N SER A 11 -11.09 -16.28 -23.65
CA SER A 11 -9.98 -17.10 -24.13
C SER A 11 -9.08 -16.27 -25.05
N VAL A 12 -7.76 -16.37 -24.87
CA VAL A 12 -6.79 -15.61 -25.68
C VAL A 12 -5.73 -16.48 -26.30
N SER A 13 -5.34 -16.08 -27.51
CA SER A 13 -4.20 -16.58 -28.26
C SER A 13 -2.87 -16.29 -27.54
N PRO A 14 -1.78 -16.99 -27.89
CA PRO A 14 -0.47 -16.74 -27.31
C PRO A 14 0.05 -15.31 -27.51
N THR A 15 -0.22 -14.70 -28.66
CA THR A 15 0.18 -13.32 -28.98
C THR A 15 -0.57 -12.32 -28.12
N GLU A 16 -1.88 -12.48 -27.95
CA GLU A 16 -2.68 -11.65 -27.03
C GLU A 16 -2.24 -11.83 -25.57
N LYS A 17 -1.87 -13.05 -25.15
CA LYS A 17 -1.30 -13.27 -23.81
C LYS A 17 0.01 -12.50 -23.61
N GLN A 18 0.85 -12.44 -24.64
CA GLN A 18 2.09 -11.66 -24.58
C GLN A 18 1.80 -10.17 -24.51
N HIS A 19 0.88 -9.66 -25.35
CA HIS A 19 0.46 -8.27 -25.31
C HIS A 19 -0.14 -7.87 -23.94
N ARG A 20 -0.95 -8.76 -23.32
CA ARG A 20 -1.45 -8.56 -21.95
C ARG A 20 -0.31 -8.39 -20.95
N ARG A 21 0.79 -9.13 -21.09
CA ARG A 21 1.95 -9.01 -20.17
C ARG A 21 2.63 -7.66 -20.32
N GLU A 22 2.93 -7.26 -21.56
CA GLU A 22 3.55 -5.96 -21.84
C GLU A 22 2.71 -4.80 -21.30
N LEU A 23 1.38 -4.89 -21.41
CA LEU A 23 0.51 -3.86 -20.87
C LEU A 23 0.47 -3.86 -19.34
N LEU A 24 0.56 -5.03 -18.69
CA LEU A 24 0.68 -5.10 -17.23
C LEU A 24 1.97 -4.43 -16.76
N ASP A 25 3.10 -4.74 -17.39
CA ASP A 25 4.39 -4.15 -17.05
C ASP A 25 4.36 -2.64 -17.26
N LEU A 26 3.78 -2.17 -18.37
CA LEU A 26 3.61 -0.73 -18.65
C LEU A 26 2.78 -0.02 -17.58
N ARG A 27 1.69 -0.64 -17.10
CA ARG A 27 0.89 -0.09 -16.00
C ARG A 27 1.67 -0.03 -14.70
N GLY A 28 2.48 -1.06 -14.40
CA GLY A 28 3.41 -1.03 -13.27
C GLY A 28 4.33 0.18 -13.34
N TYR A 29 5.01 0.37 -14.48
CA TYR A 29 5.89 1.50 -14.70
C TYR A 29 5.18 2.85 -14.62
N TYR A 30 4.02 3.00 -15.26
CA TYR A 30 3.25 4.24 -15.20
C TYR A 30 2.82 4.58 -13.78
N ALA A 31 2.44 3.58 -12.97
CA ALA A 31 2.10 3.80 -11.57
C ALA A 31 3.30 4.32 -10.77
N GLN A 32 4.49 3.74 -10.99
CA GLN A 32 5.72 4.16 -10.30
C GLN A 32 6.24 5.51 -10.77
N CYS A 33 6.31 5.75 -12.08
CA CYS A 33 6.71 7.02 -12.66
C CYS A 33 5.77 8.16 -12.22
N SER A 34 4.46 7.89 -12.16
CA SER A 34 3.49 8.87 -11.65
C SER A 34 3.73 9.19 -10.18
N PHE A 35 4.07 8.19 -9.35
CA PHE A 35 4.41 8.42 -7.95
C PHE A 35 5.70 9.24 -7.81
N LEU A 36 6.75 8.91 -8.58
CA LEU A 36 8.00 9.68 -8.61
C LEU A 36 7.76 11.13 -9.04
N LEU A 37 6.90 11.35 -10.04
CA LEU A 37 6.49 12.69 -10.45
C LEU A 37 5.82 13.45 -9.30
N LEU A 38 4.93 12.81 -8.54
CA LEU A 38 4.33 13.43 -7.35
C LEU A 38 5.38 13.81 -6.30
N ILE A 39 6.39 12.97 -6.05
CA ILE A 39 7.50 13.30 -5.14
C ILE A 39 8.22 14.56 -5.61
N ILE A 40 8.57 14.63 -6.90
CA ILE A 40 9.26 15.78 -7.49
C ILE A 40 8.40 17.04 -7.36
N LEU A 41 7.12 16.98 -7.72
CA LEU A 41 6.20 18.10 -7.63
C LEU A 41 6.06 18.61 -6.19
N VAL A 42 5.96 17.70 -5.21
CA VAL A 42 5.91 18.05 -3.79
C VAL A 42 7.22 18.70 -3.33
N ARG A 43 8.38 18.19 -3.77
CA ARG A 43 9.69 18.74 -3.42
C ARG A 43 9.88 20.14 -3.98
N VAL A 44 9.51 20.34 -5.25
CA VAL A 44 9.51 21.65 -5.92
C VAL A 44 8.58 22.60 -5.17
N TYR A 45 7.33 22.21 -4.95
CA TYR A 45 6.35 23.02 -4.21
C TYR A 45 6.89 23.46 -2.84
N ASN A 46 7.45 22.51 -2.08
CA ASN A 46 8.00 22.82 -0.75
C ASN A 46 9.24 23.74 -0.81
N SER A 47 10.05 23.65 -1.87
CA SER A 47 11.24 24.48 -2.04
C SER A 47 10.93 25.93 -2.38
N TYR A 48 9.88 26.16 -3.17
CA TYR A 48 9.54 27.50 -3.68
C TYR A 48 8.51 28.21 -2.81
N PHE A 49 7.50 27.49 -2.29
CA PHE A 49 6.37 28.11 -1.61
C PHE A 49 6.44 28.02 -0.08
N ARG A 50 7.23 27.11 0.47
CA ARG A 50 7.26 26.85 1.93
C ARG A 50 8.40 27.54 2.67
N THR A 51 9.43 27.98 1.95
CA THR A 51 10.54 28.80 2.44
C THR A 51 10.14 30.26 2.68
N ALA A 52 9.03 30.73 2.08
CA ALA A 52 8.52 32.09 2.25
C ALA A 52 7.79 32.34 3.59
N ASP A 53 7.43 31.29 4.34
CA ASP A 53 6.68 31.41 5.60
C ASP A 53 7.58 31.27 6.84
N LYS A 54 8.02 32.39 7.43
CA LYS A 54 8.45 32.52 8.84
C LYS A 54 8.23 33.95 9.37
N PRO A 55 7.99 34.20 10.68
CA PRO A 55 7.39 33.35 11.71
C PRO A 55 6.23 34.05 12.48
N ASN A 56 5.59 33.25 13.36
CA ASN A 56 5.09 33.65 14.69
C ASN A 56 3.63 34.10 14.87
N ASP A 57 2.71 33.14 15.03
CA ASP A 57 1.93 33.06 16.28
C ASP A 57 1.29 31.66 16.44
N SER A 58 1.74 30.91 17.44
CA SER A 58 1.20 29.57 17.73
C SER A 58 -0.26 29.61 18.21
N ARG A 59 -0.73 30.78 18.65
CA ARG A 59 -2.08 31.03 19.16
C ARG A 59 -3.12 31.24 18.06
N THR A 60 -2.83 31.97 16.98
CA THR A 60 -3.75 32.13 15.83
C THR A 60 -3.90 30.84 15.03
N ARG A 61 -2.83 30.05 14.90
CA ARG A 61 -2.86 28.75 14.20
C ARG A 61 -3.74 27.70 14.90
N ARG A 62 -3.92 27.78 16.22
CA ARG A 62 -4.87 26.92 16.96
C ARG A 62 -6.33 27.30 16.69
N ARG A 63 -6.59 28.56 16.33
CA ARG A 63 -7.93 29.13 16.08
C ARG A 63 -8.42 28.95 14.65
N GLN A 64 -7.53 28.74 13.68
CA GLN A 64 -7.85 28.52 12.26
C GLN A 64 -7.39 27.15 11.75
N ARG A 65 -7.84 26.05 12.36
CA ARG A 65 -7.71 24.75 11.70
C ARG A 65 -8.73 24.69 10.58
N SER A 66 -8.26 24.59 9.34
CA SER A 66 -9.13 24.37 8.19
C SER A 66 -9.95 23.09 8.39
N TRP A 67 -11.15 23.04 7.82
CA TRP A 67 -11.97 21.82 7.80
C TRP A 67 -11.20 20.62 7.20
N TRP A 68 -10.27 20.90 6.29
CA TRP A 68 -9.34 19.94 5.69
C TRP A 68 -8.30 19.35 6.66
N ASP A 69 -7.95 20.08 7.71
CA ASP A 69 -6.99 19.66 8.74
C ASP A 69 -7.66 18.91 9.91
N LEU A 70 -8.99 18.77 9.87
CA LEU A 70 -9.77 18.02 10.85
C LEU A 70 -10.02 16.59 10.32
N PRO A 71 -10.16 15.60 11.23
CA PRO A 71 -10.55 14.25 10.84
C PRO A 71 -12.00 14.20 10.34
N PRO A 72 -12.33 13.28 9.42
CA PRO A 72 -13.69 13.13 8.89
C PRO A 72 -14.70 12.70 9.97
N PHE A 73 -14.28 11.86 10.92
CA PHE A 73 -15.09 11.34 12.02
C PHE A 73 -14.42 11.54 13.38
N ALA A 74 -15.22 11.58 14.44
CA ALA A 74 -14.72 11.57 15.81
C ALA A 74 -13.87 10.32 16.06
N ASN A 75 -12.77 10.45 16.82
CA ASN A 75 -11.78 9.41 17.14
C ASN A 75 -10.85 8.98 15.99
N TRP A 76 -10.98 9.53 14.79
CA TRP A 76 -10.04 9.25 13.70
C TRP A 76 -8.80 10.15 13.81
N THR A 77 -7.63 9.59 13.50
CA THR A 77 -6.36 10.31 13.66
C THR A 77 -5.92 11.07 12.41
N GLU A 78 -6.34 10.60 11.24
CA GLU A 78 -5.96 11.16 9.94
C GLU A 78 -6.97 12.21 9.44
N THR A 79 -6.46 13.22 8.74
CA THR A 79 -7.24 14.40 8.33
C THR A 79 -7.99 14.17 7.01
N ARG A 80 -9.05 14.94 6.76
CA ARG A 80 -9.79 14.91 5.48
C ARG A 80 -8.86 15.10 4.28
N LYS A 81 -7.91 16.04 4.36
CA LYS A 81 -6.91 16.24 3.32
C LYS A 81 -6.13 14.96 2.99
N GLN A 82 -5.68 14.24 4.02
CA GLN A 82 -4.91 13.02 3.82
C GLN A 82 -5.76 11.93 3.16
N TYR A 83 -7.02 11.77 3.58
CA TYR A 83 -7.97 10.86 2.93
C TYR A 83 -8.20 11.22 1.47
N THR A 84 -8.48 12.48 1.17
CA THR A 84 -8.74 12.93 -0.20
C THR A 84 -7.56 12.66 -1.12
N ILE A 85 -6.33 12.89 -0.66
CA ILE A 85 -5.12 12.59 -1.45
C ILE A 85 -5.00 11.08 -1.71
N CYS A 86 -5.15 10.24 -0.69
CA CYS A 86 -5.04 8.79 -0.86
C CYS A 86 -6.19 8.21 -1.72
N ILE A 87 -7.41 8.72 -1.60
CA ILE A 87 -8.56 8.30 -2.40
C ILE A 87 -8.36 8.74 -3.86
N ALA A 88 -7.94 9.98 -4.10
CA ALA A 88 -7.62 10.45 -5.45
C ALA A 88 -6.55 9.57 -6.09
N TRP A 89 -5.51 9.21 -5.33
CA TRP A 89 -4.48 8.28 -5.80
C TRP A 89 -5.03 6.88 -6.11
N LEU A 90 -5.85 6.32 -5.23
CA LEU A 90 -6.54 5.03 -5.49
C LEU A 90 -7.35 5.10 -6.79
N VAL A 91 -8.11 6.17 -7.01
CA VAL A 91 -8.92 6.35 -8.23
C VAL A 91 -8.02 6.38 -9.47
N CYS A 92 -6.87 7.07 -9.43
CA CYS A 92 -5.90 7.07 -10.52
C CYS A 92 -5.36 5.64 -10.79
N LEU A 93 -5.00 4.89 -9.76
CA LEU A 93 -4.50 3.52 -9.90
C LEU A 93 -5.57 2.54 -10.40
N LEU A 94 -6.82 2.68 -9.94
CA LEU A 94 -7.96 1.92 -10.48
C LEU A 94 -8.20 2.26 -11.95
N GLY A 95 -8.14 3.54 -12.30
CA GLY A 95 -8.20 4.01 -13.69
C GLY A 95 -7.12 3.36 -14.54
N LEU A 96 -5.88 3.29 -14.03
CA LEU A 96 -4.76 2.64 -14.71
C LEU A 96 -4.94 1.13 -14.86
N ALA A 97 -5.52 0.45 -13.87
CA ALA A 97 -5.84 -0.98 -13.93
C ALA A 97 -6.95 -1.28 -14.96
N VAL A 98 -7.90 -0.36 -15.15
CA VAL A 98 -8.98 -0.47 -16.14
C VAL A 98 -8.53 -0.04 -17.54
N TRP A 99 -7.63 0.93 -17.64
CA TRP A 99 -7.18 1.50 -18.91
C TRP A 99 -6.62 0.44 -19.84
N ASN A 100 -7.19 0.31 -21.04
CA ASN A 100 -6.85 -0.72 -22.05
C ASN A 100 -7.05 -2.18 -21.58
N SER A 101 -7.88 -2.44 -20.56
CA SER A 101 -8.29 -3.80 -20.19
C SER A 101 -9.43 -4.34 -21.06
N GLY A 102 -10.13 -3.49 -21.81
CA GLY A 102 -11.30 -3.90 -22.60
C GLY A 102 -12.36 -4.56 -21.72
N ASN A 103 -12.96 -5.64 -22.22
CA ASN A 103 -13.93 -6.47 -21.51
C ASN A 103 -13.28 -7.71 -20.84
N ASP A 104 -11.95 -7.72 -20.67
CA ASP A 104 -11.23 -8.91 -20.23
C ASP A 104 -11.05 -8.95 -18.70
N TYR A 105 -11.83 -9.83 -18.09
CA TYR A 105 -11.90 -9.98 -16.65
C TYR A 105 -10.56 -10.36 -16.02
N LEU A 106 -9.83 -11.30 -16.62
CA LEU A 106 -8.57 -11.78 -16.05
C LEU A 106 -7.45 -10.76 -16.20
N HIS A 107 -7.49 -9.95 -17.25
CA HIS A 107 -6.52 -8.88 -17.43
C HIS A 107 -6.73 -7.75 -16.41
N LEU A 108 -7.97 -7.32 -16.18
CA LEU A 108 -8.28 -6.40 -15.08
C LEU A 108 -7.82 -6.98 -13.73
N THR A 109 -8.14 -8.24 -13.46
CA THR A 109 -7.77 -8.92 -12.21
C THR A 109 -6.26 -8.90 -11.98
N LYS A 110 -5.47 -9.23 -13.01
CA LYS A 110 -4.00 -9.17 -12.95
C LYS A 110 -3.49 -7.73 -12.79
N ALA A 111 -4.11 -6.77 -13.47
CA ALA A 111 -3.74 -5.36 -13.41
C ALA A 111 -3.88 -4.80 -11.99
N LEU A 112 -4.94 -5.16 -11.27
CA LEU A 112 -5.12 -4.74 -9.87
C LEU A 112 -3.96 -5.21 -8.97
N GLY A 113 -3.57 -6.48 -9.08
CA GLY A 113 -2.46 -7.03 -8.29
C GLY A 113 -1.12 -6.40 -8.67
N HIS A 114 -0.88 -6.23 -9.97
CA HIS A 114 0.37 -5.65 -10.49
C HIS A 114 0.51 -4.18 -10.10
N VAL A 115 -0.55 -3.38 -10.29
CA VAL A 115 -0.58 -1.97 -9.88
C VAL A 115 -0.47 -1.87 -8.36
N ALA A 116 -1.13 -2.73 -7.57
CA ALA A 116 -0.97 -2.72 -6.11
C ALA A 116 0.50 -2.95 -5.69
N LEU A 117 1.12 -4.04 -6.17
CA LEU A 117 2.48 -4.39 -5.78
C LEU A 117 3.52 -3.36 -6.24
N SER A 118 3.30 -2.70 -7.38
CA SER A 118 4.17 -1.60 -7.83
C SER A 118 4.29 -0.45 -6.82
N GLN A 119 3.33 -0.31 -5.89
CA GLN A 119 3.36 0.71 -4.86
C GLN A 119 4.09 0.30 -3.57
N LEU A 120 4.41 -0.99 -3.42
CA LEU A 120 5.09 -1.55 -2.26
C LEU A 120 6.41 -0.83 -1.91
N PRO A 121 7.33 -0.54 -2.86
CA PRO A 121 8.56 0.20 -2.54
C PRO A 121 8.28 1.58 -1.95
N PHE A 122 7.30 2.32 -2.46
CA PHE A 122 6.95 3.65 -1.92
C PHE A 122 6.29 3.56 -0.54
N GLN A 123 5.46 2.53 -0.32
CA GLN A 123 4.90 2.24 1.00
C GLN A 123 6.00 2.02 2.04
N VAL A 124 7.07 1.30 1.66
CA VAL A 124 8.26 1.10 2.50
C VAL A 124 9.04 2.41 2.69
N LEU A 125 9.31 3.19 1.63
CA LEU A 125 10.05 4.46 1.74
C LEU A 125 9.38 5.49 2.66
N MET A 126 8.05 5.45 2.82
CA MET A 126 7.34 6.33 3.76
C MET A 126 7.46 5.89 5.24
N ALA A 127 7.85 4.65 5.50
CA ALA A 127 8.02 4.14 6.86
C ALA A 127 9.20 4.83 7.57
N PRO A 128 9.10 5.10 8.88
CA PRO A 128 10.20 5.71 9.63
C PRO A 128 11.43 4.78 9.64
N ALA A 129 12.61 5.34 9.44
CA ALA A 129 13.87 4.57 9.37
C ALA A 129 14.17 3.82 10.66
N PHE A 130 14.03 4.49 11.82
CA PHE A 130 14.22 3.89 13.13
C PHE A 130 13.05 4.23 14.05
N TYR A 131 12.01 3.37 14.05
CA TYR A 131 10.84 3.57 14.89
C TYR A 131 11.12 3.37 16.39
N LEU A 132 12.11 2.55 16.74
CA LEU A 132 12.47 2.22 18.11
C LEU A 132 13.50 3.15 18.76
N ASN A 133 13.97 4.19 18.05
CA ASN A 133 14.98 5.09 18.61
C ASN A 133 14.42 5.83 19.86
N PRO A 134 15.03 5.66 21.04
CA PRO A 134 14.58 6.29 22.28
C PRO A 134 14.73 7.82 22.27
N ASN A 135 15.65 8.35 21.46
CA ASN A 135 15.95 9.79 21.38
C ASN A 135 15.03 10.54 20.39
N GLY A 136 14.22 9.82 19.60
CA GLY A 136 13.29 10.42 18.64
C GLY A 136 12.50 9.37 17.85
N PRO A 137 11.23 9.08 18.18
CA PRO A 137 10.43 8.04 17.52
C PRO A 137 9.93 8.40 16.10
N ALA A 138 10.76 9.11 15.32
CA ALA A 138 10.42 9.63 14.00
C ALA A 138 11.66 10.05 13.19
N THR A 139 12.75 9.26 13.21
CA THR A 139 13.90 9.51 12.33
C THR A 139 13.42 9.66 10.89
N PRO A 140 13.85 10.72 10.16
CA PRO A 140 13.43 10.96 8.79
C PRO A 140 13.67 9.73 7.91
N SER A 141 12.64 9.30 7.18
CA SER A 141 12.80 8.32 6.13
C SER A 141 13.42 8.95 4.88
N THR A 142 13.84 8.15 3.91
CA THR A 142 14.30 8.64 2.60
C THR A 142 13.23 9.51 1.95
N MET A 143 11.96 9.11 2.03
CA MET A 143 10.83 9.90 1.51
C MET A 143 10.66 11.24 2.24
N SER A 144 10.90 11.29 3.55
CA SER A 144 10.85 12.53 4.33
C SER A 144 11.87 13.55 3.79
N ILE A 145 13.08 13.09 3.47
CA ILE A 145 14.15 13.90 2.88
C ILE A 145 13.78 14.36 1.47
N LEU A 146 13.41 13.39 0.60
CA LEU A 146 13.11 13.65 -0.81
C LEU A 146 11.97 14.64 -1.00
N THR A 147 10.96 14.62 -0.14
CA THR A 147 9.81 15.53 -0.21
C THR A 147 9.98 16.78 0.65
N SER A 148 10.98 16.84 1.52
CA SER A 148 11.10 17.86 2.57
C SER A 148 9.85 17.95 3.46
N ILE A 149 9.18 16.81 3.69
CA ILE A 149 8.06 16.67 4.62
C ILE A 149 8.57 15.98 5.88
N SER A 150 8.26 16.51 7.06
CA SER A 150 8.68 15.87 8.31
C SER A 150 8.06 14.48 8.49
N GLN A 151 8.82 13.55 9.08
CA GLN A 151 8.35 12.18 9.33
C GLN A 151 7.00 12.09 10.06
N PRO A 152 6.69 12.93 11.08
CA PRO A 152 5.37 12.91 11.71
C PRO A 152 4.22 13.31 10.77
N ALA A 153 4.48 14.16 9.77
CA ALA A 153 3.50 14.53 8.76
C ALA A 153 3.36 13.48 7.65
N LEU A 154 4.42 12.70 7.40
CA LEU A 154 4.45 11.63 6.40
C LEU A 154 3.82 10.32 6.90
N THR A 155 4.01 9.99 8.18
CA THR A 155 3.55 8.72 8.77
C THR A 155 2.04 8.47 8.63
N PRO A 156 1.14 9.47 8.73
CA PRO A 156 -0.28 9.29 8.39
C PRO A 156 -0.53 8.82 6.96
N TYR A 157 0.27 9.30 5.98
CA TYR A 157 0.17 8.85 4.60
C TYR A 157 0.62 7.39 4.46
N HIS A 158 1.71 6.96 5.09
CA HIS A 158 2.09 5.53 5.14
C HIS A 158 0.92 4.65 5.64
N ARG A 159 0.24 5.06 6.72
CA ARG A 159 -0.92 4.29 7.25
C ARG A 159 -2.11 4.27 6.29
N LEU A 160 -2.51 5.44 5.78
CA LEU A 160 -3.65 5.54 4.88
C LEU A 160 -3.39 4.88 3.54
N PHE A 161 -2.17 4.97 3.03
CA PHE A 161 -1.78 4.38 1.76
C PHE A 161 -1.86 2.85 1.83
N GLY A 162 -1.35 2.24 2.90
CA GLY A 162 -1.57 0.82 3.16
C GLY A 162 -3.06 0.46 3.20
N ARG A 163 -3.85 1.20 4.00
CA ARG A 163 -5.28 0.90 4.25
C ARG A 163 -6.22 1.16 3.08
N ILE A 164 -6.03 2.26 2.37
CA ILE A 164 -6.96 2.78 1.35
C ILE A 164 -6.46 2.49 -0.06
N VAL A 165 -5.15 2.37 -0.28
CA VAL A 165 -4.61 2.14 -1.63
C VAL A 165 -4.26 0.67 -1.81
N MET A 166 -3.31 0.16 -1.04
CA MET A 166 -2.78 -1.20 -1.22
C MET A 166 -3.85 -2.26 -0.95
N SER A 167 -4.52 -2.18 0.20
CA SER A 167 -5.43 -3.25 0.63
C SER A 167 -6.65 -3.44 -0.26
N PRO A 168 -7.37 -2.38 -0.72
CA PRO A 168 -8.49 -2.57 -1.64
C PRO A 168 -8.07 -3.14 -3.00
N LEU A 169 -6.90 -2.75 -3.53
CA LEU A 169 -6.40 -3.29 -4.80
C LEU A 169 -6.03 -4.77 -4.69
N LEU A 170 -5.32 -5.18 -3.62
CA LEU A 170 -4.98 -6.58 -3.36
C LEU A 170 -6.22 -7.43 -3.06
N ALA A 171 -7.16 -6.91 -2.26
CA ALA A 171 -8.41 -7.59 -1.96
C ALA A 171 -9.28 -7.75 -3.22
N GLY A 172 -9.35 -6.71 -4.06
CA GLY A 172 -10.05 -6.76 -5.34
C GLY A 172 -9.42 -7.79 -6.28
N HIS A 173 -8.10 -7.82 -6.40
CA HIS A 173 -7.37 -8.85 -7.14
C HIS A 173 -7.71 -10.27 -6.67
N ALA A 174 -7.65 -10.52 -5.36
CA ALA A 174 -7.96 -11.83 -4.78
C ALA A 174 -9.43 -12.21 -4.98
N ALA A 175 -10.36 -11.30 -4.70
CA ALA A 175 -11.80 -11.52 -4.84
C ALA A 175 -12.18 -11.85 -6.29
N LEU A 176 -11.64 -11.12 -7.26
CA LEU A 176 -11.93 -11.36 -8.66
C LEU A 176 -11.35 -12.71 -9.13
N TYR A 177 -10.15 -13.09 -8.69
CA TYR A 177 -9.60 -14.42 -8.98
C TYR A 177 -10.42 -15.55 -8.38
N LEU A 178 -10.81 -15.41 -7.10
CA LEU A 178 -11.65 -16.42 -6.43
C LEU A 178 -13.00 -16.56 -7.13
N ASN A 179 -13.60 -15.45 -7.56
CA ASN A 179 -14.83 -15.48 -8.34
C ASN A 179 -14.64 -16.19 -9.70
N PHE A 180 -13.54 -15.92 -10.41
CA PHE A 180 -13.21 -16.65 -11.65
C PHE A 180 -13.02 -18.15 -11.40
N PHE A 181 -12.30 -18.53 -10.34
CA PHE A 181 -12.08 -19.93 -9.99
C PHE A 181 -13.37 -20.65 -9.59
N ALA A 182 -14.28 -19.98 -8.88
CA ALA A 182 -15.54 -20.56 -8.45
C ALA A 182 -16.51 -20.78 -9.62
N GLN A 183 -16.49 -19.90 -10.62
CA GLN A 183 -17.39 -19.96 -11.78
C GLN A 183 -16.86 -20.81 -12.95
N SER A 184 -15.58 -21.17 -12.94
CA SER A 184 -14.96 -21.97 -14.02
C SER A 184 -14.96 -23.45 -13.66
N SER A 185 -15.34 -24.31 -14.61
CA SER A 185 -15.25 -25.77 -14.45
C SER A 185 -13.83 -26.28 -14.68
N HIS A 186 -13.53 -27.47 -14.16
CA HIS A 186 -12.27 -28.18 -14.42
C HIS A 186 -12.55 -29.67 -14.68
N PRO A 187 -11.96 -30.30 -15.71
CA PRO A 187 -12.26 -31.69 -16.07
C PRO A 187 -12.11 -32.69 -14.91
N ASP A 188 -11.00 -32.62 -14.17
CA ASP A 188 -10.68 -33.63 -13.14
C ASP A 188 -11.21 -33.30 -11.73
N PHE A 189 -11.52 -32.03 -11.45
CA PHE A 189 -11.84 -31.54 -10.10
C PHE A 189 -13.27 -30.98 -9.98
N GLY A 190 -14.05 -31.02 -11.07
CA GLY A 190 -15.38 -30.40 -11.19
C GLY A 190 -15.34 -28.88 -11.27
N SER A 191 -14.60 -28.22 -10.37
CA SER A 191 -14.39 -26.77 -10.35
C SER A 191 -12.92 -26.40 -10.46
N LEU A 192 -12.65 -25.24 -11.07
CA LEU A 192 -11.31 -24.68 -11.14
C LEU A 192 -10.81 -24.29 -9.75
N LEU A 193 -11.68 -23.84 -8.84
CA LEU A 193 -11.32 -23.53 -7.46
C LEU A 193 -10.72 -24.73 -6.70
N ALA A 194 -11.37 -25.90 -6.79
CA ALA A 194 -10.90 -27.12 -6.11
C ALA A 194 -9.51 -27.56 -6.57
N LYS A 195 -9.18 -27.32 -7.85
CA LYS A 195 -7.84 -27.53 -8.39
C LYS A 195 -6.88 -26.44 -7.92
N ARG A 196 -7.24 -25.17 -8.15
CA ARG A 196 -6.33 -24.01 -7.99
C ARG A 196 -5.91 -23.79 -6.54
N ILE A 197 -6.73 -24.10 -5.54
CA ILE A 197 -6.33 -23.98 -4.12
C ILE A 197 -5.17 -24.90 -3.73
N GLN A 198 -4.93 -25.96 -4.51
CA GLN A 198 -3.82 -26.90 -4.31
C GLN A 198 -2.55 -26.45 -5.04
N ASP A 199 -2.65 -25.48 -5.95
CA ASP A 199 -1.49 -24.98 -6.67
C ASP A 199 -0.65 -24.04 -5.77
N PRO A 200 0.69 -24.18 -5.78
CA PRO A 200 1.57 -23.37 -4.91
C PRO A 200 1.40 -21.86 -5.10
N ASP A 201 1.21 -21.39 -6.33
CA ASP A 201 1.05 -19.96 -6.61
C ASP A 201 -0.17 -19.40 -5.88
N VAL A 202 -1.30 -20.11 -5.87
CA VAL A 202 -2.52 -19.68 -5.18
C VAL A 202 -2.38 -19.76 -3.66
N GLN A 203 -1.68 -20.77 -3.14
CA GLN A 203 -1.39 -20.88 -1.70
C GLN A 203 -0.56 -19.71 -1.19
N TRP A 204 0.49 -19.32 -1.93
CA TRP A 204 1.26 -18.10 -1.64
C TRP A 204 0.39 -16.84 -1.75
N GLY A 205 -0.56 -16.80 -2.68
CA GLY A 205 -1.56 -15.72 -2.78
C GLY A 205 -2.44 -15.61 -1.54
N PHE A 206 -2.95 -16.73 -1.02
CA PHE A 206 -3.71 -16.77 0.24
C PHE A 206 -2.86 -16.38 1.45
N GLY A 207 -1.61 -16.84 1.52
CA GLY A 207 -0.66 -16.41 2.54
C GLY A 207 -0.45 -14.90 2.52
N GLY A 208 -0.20 -14.33 1.34
CA GLY A 208 -0.07 -12.88 1.13
C GLY A 208 -1.31 -12.11 1.57
N LEU A 209 -2.51 -12.56 1.17
CA LEU A 209 -3.77 -11.93 1.60
C LEU A 209 -3.94 -11.99 3.12
N THR A 210 -3.62 -13.13 3.74
CA THR A 210 -3.69 -13.32 5.20
C THR A 210 -2.76 -12.35 5.91
N PHE A 211 -1.49 -12.24 5.50
CA PHE A 211 -0.56 -11.29 6.09
C PHE A 211 -0.99 -9.83 5.86
N ALA A 212 -1.52 -9.50 4.69
CA ALA A 212 -2.07 -8.17 4.42
C ALA A 212 -3.24 -7.82 5.36
N VAL A 213 -4.17 -8.75 5.59
CA VAL A 213 -5.27 -8.57 6.55
C VAL A 213 -4.74 -8.44 7.97
N MET A 214 -3.77 -9.28 8.38
CA MET A 214 -3.14 -9.17 9.71
C MET A 214 -2.46 -7.82 9.91
N ILE A 215 -1.77 -7.28 8.90
CA ILE A 215 -1.13 -5.96 8.96
C ILE A 215 -2.18 -4.85 9.16
N LEU A 216 -3.32 -4.94 8.48
CA LEU A 216 -4.42 -3.97 8.61
C LEU A 216 -5.08 -4.03 9.97
N LEU A 217 -5.35 -5.24 10.44
CA LEU A 217 -5.96 -5.45 11.73
C LEU A 217 -5.00 -5.01 12.82
N PHE A 218 -3.72 -5.37 12.77
CA PHE A 218 -2.71 -5.07 13.77
C PHE A 218 -2.30 -3.58 13.79
N VAL A 219 -3.21 -2.75 14.31
CA VAL A 219 -3.03 -1.30 14.42
C VAL A 219 -2.09 -0.91 15.54
N ARG A 220 -1.52 0.30 15.41
CA ARG A 220 -0.67 0.95 16.41
C ARG A 220 -1.29 0.84 17.81
N PRO A 221 -0.48 0.74 18.88
CA PRO A 221 -0.98 0.58 20.25
C PRO A 221 -1.67 1.84 20.77
N LEU A 222 -2.89 2.10 20.28
CA LEU A 222 -3.86 3.00 20.87
C LEU A 222 -4.55 2.28 22.03
N ARG A 223 -5.01 3.04 23.04
CA ARG A 223 -5.71 2.48 24.21
C ARG A 223 -6.95 1.65 23.83
N THR A 224 -7.51 1.89 22.65
CA THR A 224 -8.67 1.19 22.09
C THR A 224 -8.32 -0.06 21.28
N ALA A 225 -7.04 -0.33 21.00
CA ALA A 225 -6.64 -1.49 20.21
C ALA A 225 -6.82 -2.79 21.02
N PHE A 226 -7.49 -3.78 20.42
CA PHE A 226 -7.85 -5.05 21.08
C PHE A 226 -6.65 -5.77 21.72
N TRP A 227 -5.53 -5.94 21.00
CA TRP A 227 -4.32 -6.57 21.52
C TRP A 227 -3.66 -5.78 22.67
N VAL A 228 -3.86 -4.46 22.72
CA VAL A 228 -3.37 -3.65 23.86
C VAL A 228 -4.21 -3.90 25.11
N GLN A 229 -5.51 -4.17 24.95
CA GLN A 229 -6.41 -4.49 26.06
C GLN A 229 -6.11 -5.85 26.68
N LEU A 230 -5.53 -6.78 25.91
CA LEU A 230 -5.06 -8.08 26.42
C LEU A 230 -3.85 -7.94 27.37
N TRP A 231 -3.11 -6.82 27.34
CA TRP A 231 -1.93 -6.61 28.17
C TRP A 231 -1.89 -5.21 28.82
N PRO A 232 -2.86 -4.87 29.69
CA PRO A 232 -3.08 -3.50 30.16
C PRO A 232 -1.96 -2.97 31.07
N SER A 233 -1.17 -3.85 31.68
CA SER A 233 -0.04 -3.51 32.57
C SER A 233 1.30 -3.30 31.84
N SER A 234 1.39 -3.58 30.54
CA SER A 234 2.64 -3.44 29.77
C SER A 234 3.05 -1.97 29.60
N SER A 235 4.36 -1.68 29.65
CA SER A 235 4.89 -0.32 29.45
C SER A 235 4.65 0.18 28.02
N VAL A 236 4.56 1.50 27.85
CA VAL A 236 4.39 2.12 26.52
C VAL A 236 5.55 1.76 25.57
N LYS A 237 6.77 1.61 26.11
CA LYS A 237 7.94 1.17 25.35
C LYS A 237 7.77 -0.26 24.82
N ALA A 238 7.41 -1.20 25.69
CA ALA A 238 7.18 -2.60 25.30
C ALA A 238 6.09 -2.73 24.23
N ARG A 239 4.99 -1.98 24.35
CA ARG A 239 3.91 -1.97 23.34
C ARG A 239 4.38 -1.48 21.97
N ARG A 240 5.28 -0.49 21.94
CA ARG A 240 5.86 0.03 20.69
C ARG A 240 6.84 -0.96 20.06
N GLU A 241 7.65 -1.64 20.87
CA GLU A 241 8.57 -2.70 20.43
C GLU A 241 7.79 -3.87 19.82
N VAL A 242 6.80 -4.40 20.53
CA VAL A 242 5.93 -5.47 20.01
C VAL A 242 5.25 -5.05 18.72
N PHE A 243 4.69 -3.84 18.67
CA PHE A 243 4.08 -3.33 17.44
C PHE A 243 5.07 -3.30 16.28
N TYR A 244 6.28 -2.77 16.50
CA TYR A 244 7.29 -2.65 15.46
C TYR A 244 7.75 -4.00 14.94
N TYR A 245 8.21 -4.90 15.82
CA TYR A 245 8.74 -6.19 15.41
C TYR A 245 7.67 -7.04 14.73
N MET A 246 6.45 -7.09 15.27
CA MET A 246 5.35 -7.83 14.64
C MET A 246 4.96 -7.23 13.28
N HIS A 247 4.84 -5.90 13.18
CA HIS A 247 4.46 -5.26 11.92
C HIS A 247 5.52 -5.47 10.84
N VAL A 248 6.81 -5.26 11.15
CA VAL A 248 7.91 -5.47 10.19
C VAL A 248 8.02 -6.94 9.80
N SER A 249 7.88 -7.88 10.74
CA SER A 249 7.87 -9.33 10.45
C SER A 249 6.70 -9.72 9.54
N LEU A 250 5.50 -9.19 9.79
CA LEU A 250 4.34 -9.44 8.92
C LEU A 250 4.56 -8.87 7.51
N VAL A 251 5.16 -7.68 7.38
CA VAL A 251 5.53 -7.09 6.09
C VAL A 251 6.59 -7.95 5.37
N ALA A 252 7.59 -8.46 6.09
CA ALA A 252 8.60 -9.36 5.52
C ALA A 252 7.96 -10.66 5.01
N LEU A 253 7.04 -11.26 5.79
CA LEU A 253 6.29 -12.45 5.38
C LEU A 253 5.37 -12.17 4.18
N LEU A 254 4.74 -11.00 4.12
CA LEU A 254 3.98 -10.55 2.96
C LEU A 254 4.88 -10.45 1.71
N CYS A 255 6.08 -9.89 1.84
CA CYS A 255 7.06 -9.80 0.75
C CYS A 255 7.52 -11.18 0.27
N VAL A 256 7.80 -12.12 1.19
CA VAL A 256 8.14 -13.52 0.87
C VAL A 256 6.99 -14.18 0.10
N ALA A 257 5.76 -14.05 0.61
CA ALA A 257 4.59 -14.60 -0.06
C ALA A 257 4.39 -14.00 -1.46
N ALA A 258 4.54 -12.68 -1.62
CA ALA A 258 4.45 -12.02 -2.92
C ALA A 258 5.55 -12.47 -3.90
N TYR A 259 6.78 -12.68 -3.43
CA TYR A 259 7.90 -13.13 -4.25
C TYR A 259 7.68 -14.53 -4.84
N PHE A 260 7.15 -15.45 -4.03
CA PHE A 260 6.87 -16.83 -4.45
C PHE A 260 5.49 -17.01 -5.10
N HIS A 261 4.59 -16.03 -4.97
CA HIS A 261 3.28 -16.05 -5.62
C HIS A 261 3.40 -16.03 -7.14
N VAL A 262 4.20 -15.10 -7.71
CA VAL A 262 4.33 -14.96 -9.17
C VAL A 262 5.60 -14.18 -9.56
N ALA A 263 6.26 -14.56 -10.66
CA ALA A 263 7.50 -13.94 -11.12
C ALA A 263 7.37 -12.41 -11.33
N GLN A 264 6.25 -11.94 -11.86
CA GLN A 264 6.00 -10.52 -12.12
C GLN A 264 5.95 -9.67 -10.84
N ALA A 265 5.69 -10.27 -9.68
CA ALA A 265 5.71 -9.56 -8.40
C ALA A 265 7.13 -9.37 -7.84
N GLN A 266 8.09 -10.19 -8.28
CA GLN A 266 9.42 -10.26 -7.69
C GLN A 266 10.18 -8.94 -7.80
N ILE A 267 10.07 -8.26 -8.94
CA ILE A 267 10.74 -6.97 -9.15
C ILE A 267 10.32 -5.93 -8.11
N PHE A 268 9.02 -5.83 -7.82
CA PHE A 268 8.52 -4.89 -6.82
C PHE A 268 8.91 -5.26 -5.39
N VAL A 269 9.06 -6.56 -5.10
CA VAL A 269 9.59 -7.03 -3.82
C VAL A 269 11.07 -6.67 -3.68
N ILE A 270 11.86 -6.86 -4.73
CA ILE A 270 13.28 -6.48 -4.76
C ILE A 270 13.44 -4.96 -4.58
N GLU A 271 12.63 -4.16 -5.26
CA GLU A 271 12.59 -2.71 -5.08
C GLU A 271 12.20 -2.32 -3.65
N ALA A 272 11.25 -3.04 -3.04
CA ALA A 272 10.86 -2.81 -1.64
C ALA A 272 11.98 -3.14 -0.66
N LEU A 273 12.76 -4.20 -0.92
CA LEU A 273 13.98 -4.50 -0.16
C LEU A 273 15.02 -3.39 -0.32
N GLY A 274 15.25 -2.91 -1.55
CA GLY A 274 16.11 -1.77 -1.83
C GLY A 274 15.66 -0.51 -1.10
N ALA A 275 14.36 -0.21 -1.13
CA ALA A 275 13.75 0.88 -0.38
C ALA A 275 13.96 0.76 1.14
N SER A 276 13.85 -0.45 1.69
CA SER A 276 14.11 -0.72 3.10
C SER A 276 15.58 -0.45 3.45
N ALA A 277 16.50 -0.90 2.61
CA ALA A 277 17.94 -0.65 2.80
C ALA A 277 18.26 0.86 2.74
N LEU A 278 17.71 1.59 1.77
CA LEU A 278 17.85 3.04 1.66
C LEU A 278 17.35 3.77 2.91
N ASN A 279 16.18 3.39 3.43
CA ASN A 279 15.67 3.93 4.68
C ASN A 279 16.62 3.65 5.85
N GLY A 280 17.17 2.43 5.95
CA GLY A 280 18.15 2.07 6.97
C GLY A 280 19.40 2.94 6.90
N VAL A 281 19.97 3.14 5.71
CA VAL A 281 21.13 4.02 5.49
C VAL A 281 20.81 5.48 5.85
N CYS A 282 19.66 6.01 5.40
CA CYS A 282 19.22 7.35 5.78
C CYS A 282 19.08 7.50 7.30
N GLY A 283 18.55 6.47 7.97
CA GLY A 283 18.46 6.44 9.42
C GLY A 283 19.83 6.52 10.09
N LEU A 284 20.81 5.75 9.62
CA LEU A 284 22.16 5.72 10.19
C LEU A 284 22.91 7.04 10.01
N LEU A 285 22.69 7.74 8.90
CA LEU A 285 23.35 9.02 8.62
C LEU A 285 22.75 10.20 9.39
N LEU A 286 21.48 10.10 9.82
CA LEU A 286 20.72 11.19 10.43
C LEU A 286 20.38 10.95 11.91
N GLY A 287 20.63 9.75 12.45
CA GLY A 287 20.35 9.35 13.82
C GLY A 287 21.59 9.44 14.71
#